data_AF-A0A833Y4T9-F1
#
_entry.id   AF-A0A833Y4T9-F1
#
_cell.length_a   1.000
_cell.length_b   1.000
_cell.length_c   1.000
_cell.angle_alpha   90.00
_cell.angle_beta   90.00
_cell.angle_gamma   90.00
#
_symmetry.space_group_name_H-M   'P 1'
#
loop_
_entity.id
_entity.type
_entity.pdbx_description
1 polymer ?
#
loop_
_entity_poly.entity_id
_entity_poly.type
_entity_poly.pdbx_seq_one_letter_code
_entity_poly.pdbx_strand_id
1 'polypeptide(L)'
;MAFAILAQCLNLLLCALLLLKTEGFNVGITYVQNAVAKGAVCLDGSPPAYHWDKGFGAGMNNWLVHIEGGGWCNNVTTCLSRKSTRLGSSKEMVKEIAFSGLLSKYQKFNPESRLGTVMGHHLQETNLHFRGARVWLAVIEDLLSKGMRSAENAILSGCSAGGLTSLLHCDNFRALVPIGAKVKCLSDAGYFINTKDVSGTQHIEAFYSEVVATHGSAKNLPSSCTSKMRPGLCFFPQNIVQQIKTPIFLVNAAYDSWQIKNILAPGVADPHGYWHSCKLDIKNCSPTQLSTMQDFRTQFLSALNGLGTSSSRGLFIDSCYAHCQTEMQETWLRDDSPLLARTTIAKAVGDWFYDRSPFQKIDCPYPSNPTCHNLVFDSNEHLPMNRSWVNLITTNSSDYNANDRSCTQHNIHQSSNCTCIRNSSHLFLFLIILRAMF
;
A
#
# COMPACT_ATOMS: atom_id res chain seq x y z
N MET A 1 21.09 -3.54 -49.50
CA MET A 1 19.89 -2.95 -48.87
C MET A 1 19.48 -3.68 -47.59
N ALA A 2 18.99 -4.93 -47.62
CA ALA A 2 18.44 -5.63 -46.45
C ALA A 2 19.26 -5.51 -45.14
N PHE A 3 20.58 -5.75 -45.17
CA PHE A 3 21.46 -5.61 -44.00
C PHE A 3 21.45 -4.21 -43.35
N ALA A 4 21.36 -3.14 -44.15
CA ALA A 4 21.32 -1.77 -43.63
C ALA A 4 19.98 -1.48 -42.95
N ILE A 5 18.87 -1.97 -43.52
CA ILE A 5 17.54 -1.87 -42.92
C ILE A 5 17.52 -2.65 -41.59
N LEU A 6 18.04 -3.88 -41.57
CA LEU A 6 18.11 -4.71 -40.37
C LEU A 6 18.92 -4.04 -39.25
N ALA A 7 20.09 -3.46 -39.57
CA ALA A 7 20.90 -2.72 -38.61
C ALA A 7 20.21 -1.45 -38.10
N GLN A 8 19.48 -0.74 -38.97
CA GLN A 8 18.72 0.46 -38.58
C GLN A 8 17.52 0.10 -37.70
N CYS A 9 16.81 -0.99 -37.98
CA CYS A 9 15.77 -1.53 -37.11
C CYS A 9 16.32 -1.99 -35.76
N LEU A 10 17.49 -2.64 -35.71
CA LEU A 10 18.17 -3.02 -34.48
C LEU A 10 18.59 -1.80 -33.65
N ASN A 11 19.14 -0.76 -34.28
CA ASN A 11 19.47 0.49 -33.59
C ASN A 11 18.22 1.24 -33.08
N LEU A 12 17.12 1.25 -33.85
CA LEU A 12 15.84 1.82 -33.40
C LEU A 12 15.24 1.02 -32.24
N LEU A 13 15.31 -0.32 -32.28
CA LEU A 13 14.90 -1.19 -31.18
C LEU A 13 15.77 -0.97 -29.94
N LEU A 14 17.09 -0.87 -30.09
CA LEU A 14 18.01 -0.60 -28.98
C LEU A 14 17.74 0.78 -28.37
N CYS A 15 17.53 1.82 -29.20
CA CYS A 15 17.11 3.13 -28.73
C CYS A 15 15.75 3.10 -28.02
N ALA A 16 14.77 2.35 -28.52
CA ALA A 16 13.48 2.19 -27.85
C ALA A 16 13.62 1.48 -26.49
N LEU A 17 14.42 0.42 -26.41
CA LEU A 17 14.75 -0.28 -25.16
C LEU A 17 15.53 0.60 -24.17
N LEU A 18 16.40 1.49 -24.66
CA LEU A 18 17.09 2.52 -23.85
C LEU A 18 16.17 3.68 -23.43
N LEU A 19 15.03 3.87 -24.11
CA LEU A 19 14.00 4.85 -23.77
C LEU A 19 12.93 4.29 -22.81
N LEU A 20 12.84 2.96 -22.64
CA LEU A 20 12.05 2.31 -21.60
C LEU A 20 12.63 2.59 -20.20
N LYS A 21 12.34 3.78 -19.68
CA LYS A 21 12.62 4.14 -18.29
C LYS A 21 11.72 3.32 -17.37
N THR A 22 12.31 2.44 -16.57
CA THR A 22 11.55 1.63 -15.61
C THR A 22 10.90 2.54 -14.58
N GLU A 23 9.57 2.45 -14.46
CA GLU A 23 8.78 3.32 -13.58
C GLU A 23 8.97 3.01 -12.09
N GLY A 24 9.49 1.82 -11.81
CA GLY A 24 10.07 1.43 -10.52
C GLY A 24 11.41 0.70 -10.69
N PHE A 25 11.85 0.04 -9.63
CA PHE A 25 13.10 -0.72 -9.57
C PHE A 25 13.01 -1.84 -8.53
N ASN A 26 13.68 -2.97 -8.77
CA ASN A 26 13.64 -4.12 -7.87
C ASN A 26 14.47 -3.92 -6.60
N VAL A 27 13.97 -4.48 -5.49
CA VAL A 27 14.63 -4.40 -4.18
C VAL A 27 14.60 -5.73 -3.41
N GLY A 28 15.78 -6.21 -3.04
CA GLY A 28 15.99 -7.49 -2.36
C GLY A 28 15.45 -7.56 -0.92
N ILE A 29 14.93 -8.72 -0.56
CA ILE A 29 14.42 -9.01 0.78
C ILE A 29 15.56 -9.19 1.82
N THR A 30 15.26 -8.93 3.09
CA THR A 30 16.13 -9.05 4.26
C THR A 30 15.25 -9.41 5.46
N TYR A 31 15.81 -10.13 6.43
CA TYR A 31 15.08 -10.82 7.50
C TYR A 31 15.62 -10.37 8.87
N VAL A 32 14.76 -9.93 9.80
CA VAL A 32 15.19 -9.53 11.15
C VAL A 32 15.34 -10.75 12.05
N GLN A 33 16.35 -11.57 11.81
CA GLN A 33 16.58 -12.82 12.56
C GLN A 33 16.67 -12.58 14.08
N ASN A 34 17.32 -11.49 14.50
CA ASN A 34 17.46 -11.11 15.92
C ASN A 34 16.12 -10.78 16.60
N ALA A 35 15.06 -10.55 15.82
CA ALA A 35 13.75 -10.28 16.35
C ALA A 35 13.06 -11.56 16.87
N VAL A 36 13.42 -12.75 16.35
CA VAL A 36 12.86 -14.06 16.76
C VAL A 36 12.92 -14.21 18.28
N ALA A 37 14.11 -13.97 18.85
CA ALA A 37 14.38 -14.05 20.29
C ALA A 37 13.56 -13.05 21.15
N LYS A 38 13.00 -12.00 20.56
CA LYS A 38 12.13 -11.00 21.23
C LYS A 38 10.64 -11.33 21.10
N GLY A 39 10.30 -12.34 20.32
CA GLY A 39 8.92 -12.54 19.88
C GLY A 39 8.49 -11.58 18.76
N ALA A 40 9.42 -11.10 17.93
CA ALA A 40 9.22 -10.40 16.65
C ALA A 40 9.67 -11.18 15.32
N VAL A 41 8.74 -11.56 14.42
CA VAL A 41 8.66 -12.77 13.50
C VAL A 41 7.41 -12.68 12.56
N CYS A 42 6.75 -13.78 12.14
CA CYS A 42 5.57 -13.87 11.23
C CYS A 42 4.39 -14.71 11.79
N LEU A 43 3.25 -14.72 11.06
CA LEU A 43 1.99 -15.47 11.32
C LEU A 43 2.17 -17.00 11.22
N ASP A 44 3.28 -17.46 10.63
CA ASP A 44 3.67 -18.88 10.54
C ASP A 44 4.78 -19.29 11.52
N GLY A 45 5.54 -18.31 12.02
CA GLY A 45 6.74 -18.49 12.85
C GLY A 45 8.05 -17.99 12.22
N SER A 46 8.10 -17.55 10.96
CA SER A 46 9.35 -17.15 10.27
C SER A 46 9.82 -15.72 10.59
N PRO A 47 11.13 -15.37 10.49
CA PRO A 47 11.68 -14.00 10.66
C PRO A 47 10.81 -12.91 10.02
N PRO A 48 10.58 -11.74 10.64
CA PRO A 48 9.87 -10.68 9.95
C PRO A 48 10.78 -10.19 8.83
N ALA A 49 10.25 -10.08 7.62
CA ALA A 49 11.06 -9.90 6.43
C ALA A 49 10.52 -8.81 5.52
N TYR A 50 11.43 -8.28 4.71
CA TYR A 50 11.40 -6.87 4.42
C TYR A 50 12.26 -6.49 3.20
N HIS A 51 12.03 -5.45 2.40
CA HIS A 51 12.80 -5.19 1.14
C HIS A 51 13.71 -3.95 1.19
N TRP A 52 15.04 -4.01 0.98
CA TRP A 52 16.04 -2.97 1.37
C TRP A 52 16.50 -1.87 0.31
N ASP A 53 16.08 -0.57 0.38
CA ASP A 53 16.53 0.61 -0.43
C ASP A 53 16.63 2.03 0.26
N LYS A 54 17.77 2.77 0.15
CA LYS A 54 18.20 3.85 1.10
C LYS A 54 18.16 5.23 0.48
N GLY A 55 17.87 6.25 1.30
CA GLY A 55 18.24 7.64 1.00
C GLY A 55 19.75 7.82 0.74
N PHE A 56 20.08 8.60 -0.29
CA PHE A 56 21.46 8.91 -0.72
C PHE A 56 21.64 10.44 -0.88
N GLY A 57 22.88 10.92 -0.77
CA GLY A 57 23.19 12.36 -0.80
C GLY A 57 22.35 13.14 0.22
N ALA A 58 21.70 14.22 -0.22
CA ALA A 58 20.78 15.03 0.59
C ALA A 58 19.43 14.35 0.92
N GLY A 59 19.37 13.01 0.83
CA GLY A 59 18.30 12.16 1.35
C GLY A 59 18.73 11.15 2.41
N MET A 60 20.02 11.06 2.79
CA MET A 60 20.47 10.03 3.75
C MET A 60 19.78 10.07 5.12
N ASN A 61 19.25 11.23 5.52
CA ASN A 61 18.51 11.45 6.77
C ASN A 61 16.99 11.53 6.57
N ASN A 62 16.48 11.17 5.39
CA ASN A 62 15.06 11.19 5.05
C ASN A 62 14.51 9.76 5.04
N TRP A 63 13.40 9.54 5.74
CA TRP A 63 12.79 8.23 5.94
C TRP A 63 11.30 8.24 5.59
N LEU A 64 10.84 7.14 5.02
CA LEU A 64 9.45 6.83 4.73
C LEU A 64 9.14 5.54 5.49
N VAL A 65 7.90 5.25 5.83
CA VAL A 65 7.52 4.11 6.65
C VAL A 65 6.17 3.66 6.12
N HIS A 66 6.12 3.13 4.90
CA HIS A 66 4.88 2.59 4.32
C HIS A 66 4.39 1.41 5.14
N ILE A 67 3.19 0.90 4.86
CA ILE A 67 2.63 -0.33 5.43
C ILE A 67 1.77 -1.01 4.34
N GLU A 68 2.06 -2.26 3.99
CA GLU A 68 1.30 -3.01 2.98
C GLU A 68 -0.09 -3.38 3.51
N GLY A 69 -1.09 -3.32 2.64
CA GLY A 69 -2.44 -3.79 2.89
C GLY A 69 -2.62 -5.31 2.84
N GLY A 70 -3.69 -5.75 2.18
CA GLY A 70 -4.09 -7.16 2.08
C GLY A 70 -5.10 -7.63 3.14
N GLY A 71 -5.79 -6.70 3.81
CA GLY A 71 -6.86 -7.00 4.78
C GLY A 71 -6.41 -7.81 5.99
N TRP A 72 -7.38 -8.42 6.68
CA TRP A 72 -7.19 -9.17 7.93
C TRP A 72 -7.76 -10.58 7.83
N CYS A 73 -7.35 -11.44 8.77
CA CYS A 73 -8.09 -12.65 9.12
C CYS A 73 -8.76 -12.43 10.48
N ASN A 74 -10.04 -12.78 10.58
CA ASN A 74 -10.92 -12.47 11.71
C ASN A 74 -11.08 -13.62 12.72
N ASN A 75 -10.69 -14.85 12.37
CA ASN A 75 -10.81 -16.01 13.24
C ASN A 75 -9.71 -17.05 12.97
N VAL A 76 -9.60 -18.07 13.83
CA VAL A 76 -8.59 -19.14 13.73
C VAL A 76 -8.59 -19.80 12.35
N THR A 77 -9.76 -20.08 11.75
CA THR A 77 -9.84 -20.75 10.45
C THR A 77 -9.35 -19.86 9.31
N THR A 78 -9.78 -18.60 9.24
CA THR A 78 -9.31 -17.67 8.20
C THR A 78 -7.83 -17.34 8.37
N CYS A 79 -7.32 -17.30 9.61
CA CYS A 79 -5.91 -17.13 9.89
C CYS A 79 -5.05 -18.37 9.58
N LEU A 80 -5.58 -19.60 9.75
CA LEU A 80 -4.90 -20.85 9.34
C LEU A 80 -4.70 -20.87 7.82
N SER A 81 -5.73 -20.50 7.06
CA SER A 81 -5.63 -20.33 5.60
C SER A 81 -4.59 -19.27 5.23
N ARG A 82 -4.57 -18.13 5.93
CA ARG A 82 -3.63 -17.02 5.68
C ARG A 82 -2.17 -17.32 6.07
N LYS A 83 -1.92 -18.21 7.04
CA LYS A 83 -0.57 -18.56 7.54
C LYS A 83 0.38 -18.97 6.42
N SER A 84 -0.07 -19.84 5.51
CA SER A 84 0.73 -20.39 4.40
C SER A 84 0.70 -19.52 3.14
N THR A 85 0.74 -18.19 3.31
CA THR A 85 0.70 -17.21 2.21
C THR A 85 1.74 -16.12 2.43
N ARG A 86 2.04 -15.32 1.39
CA ARG A 86 2.85 -14.08 1.52
C ARG A 86 2.35 -13.10 2.59
N LEU A 87 1.07 -13.20 2.95
CA LEU A 87 0.38 -12.39 3.95
C LEU A 87 0.47 -12.96 5.38
N GLY A 88 1.03 -14.16 5.54
CA GLY A 88 1.21 -14.85 6.82
C GLY A 88 2.64 -15.36 7.10
N SER A 89 3.44 -15.66 6.08
CA SER A 89 4.82 -16.11 6.22
C SER A 89 5.76 -15.27 5.38
N SER A 90 6.98 -15.05 5.90
CA SER A 90 8.08 -14.47 5.12
C SER A 90 8.83 -15.49 4.24
N LYS A 91 8.59 -16.78 4.44
CA LYS A 91 9.05 -17.83 3.49
C LYS A 91 8.38 -17.60 2.14
N GLU A 92 7.08 -17.32 2.18
CA GLU A 92 6.22 -17.07 1.01
C GLU A 92 6.23 -15.60 0.51
N MET A 93 7.01 -14.70 1.14
CA MET A 93 7.24 -13.37 0.58
C MET A 93 8.15 -13.45 -0.64
N VAL A 94 7.85 -12.66 -1.68
CA VAL A 94 8.72 -12.47 -2.85
C VAL A 94 10.13 -12.03 -2.41
N LYS A 95 11.16 -12.46 -3.13
CA LYS A 95 12.56 -12.12 -2.75
C LYS A 95 13.02 -10.78 -3.30
N GLU A 96 12.33 -10.26 -4.30
CA GLU A 96 12.41 -8.86 -4.75
C GLU A 96 10.99 -8.31 -4.94
N ILE A 97 10.83 -7.00 -4.77
CA ILE A 97 9.62 -6.26 -5.16
C ILE A 97 10.03 -5.00 -5.94
N ALA A 98 9.21 -4.54 -6.87
CA ALA A 98 9.42 -3.28 -7.56
C ALA A 98 8.88 -2.10 -6.74
N PHE A 99 9.66 -1.03 -6.58
CA PHE A 99 9.20 0.23 -5.98
C PHE A 99 8.85 1.28 -7.02
N SER A 100 7.54 1.40 -7.26
CA SER A 100 6.85 2.43 -8.03
C SER A 100 6.19 3.46 -7.09
N GLY A 101 5.34 4.34 -7.63
CA GLY A 101 4.57 5.32 -6.86
C GLY A 101 5.41 6.17 -5.89
N LEU A 102 4.85 6.38 -4.69
CA LEU A 102 5.44 7.01 -3.51
C LEU A 102 6.77 6.36 -3.07
N LEU A 103 7.03 5.11 -3.47
CA LEU A 103 8.22 4.36 -3.07
C LEU A 103 9.39 4.52 -4.07
N SER A 104 9.15 5.13 -5.23
CA SER A 104 10.17 5.28 -6.27
C SER A 104 11.33 6.18 -5.81
N LYS A 105 12.58 5.78 -6.11
CA LYS A 105 13.81 6.55 -5.81
C LYS A 105 14.22 7.51 -6.92
N TYR A 106 13.48 7.51 -8.03
CA TYR A 106 13.75 8.34 -9.20
C TYR A 106 12.92 9.61 -9.16
N GLN A 107 13.58 10.78 -9.18
CA GLN A 107 12.91 12.07 -9.00
C GLN A 107 11.83 12.38 -10.08
N LYS A 108 11.92 11.76 -11.26
CA LYS A 108 10.90 11.84 -12.34
C LYS A 108 9.58 11.17 -11.96
N PHE A 109 9.63 10.12 -11.14
CA PHE A 109 8.50 9.28 -10.75
C PHE A 109 8.07 9.55 -9.29
N ASN A 110 8.93 10.19 -8.49
CA ASN A 110 8.60 10.70 -7.16
C ASN A 110 9.47 11.94 -6.90
N PRO A 111 8.97 13.18 -7.07
CA PRO A 111 9.76 14.41 -6.91
C PRO A 111 10.40 14.55 -5.53
N GLU A 112 9.82 13.89 -4.53
CA GLU A 112 10.26 13.85 -3.15
C GLU A 112 11.18 12.65 -2.82
N SER A 113 11.70 11.94 -3.86
CA SER A 113 12.44 10.66 -3.79
C SER A 113 13.79 10.71 -3.07
N ARG A 114 13.74 10.97 -1.77
CA ARG A 114 14.89 11.02 -0.87
C ARG A 114 14.73 10.11 0.34
N LEU A 115 13.61 9.38 0.43
CA LEU A 115 13.13 8.68 1.63
C LEU A 115 13.27 7.15 1.50
N GLY A 116 13.61 6.42 2.57
CA GLY A 116 13.55 4.93 2.63
C GLY A 116 12.48 4.37 3.61
N THR A 117 11.63 3.42 3.15
CA THR A 117 10.27 2.89 3.58
C THR A 117 10.14 1.60 4.49
N VAL A 118 9.74 1.58 5.78
CA VAL A 118 10.24 0.49 6.72
C VAL A 118 9.34 -0.21 7.85
N MET A 119 9.23 -1.58 8.00
CA MET A 119 7.93 -2.36 8.32
C MET A 119 8.11 -3.95 8.88
N GLY A 120 7.37 -4.70 9.82
CA GLY A 120 7.26 -6.25 10.16
C GLY A 120 6.16 -6.86 11.23
N HIS A 121 5.82 -8.22 11.52
CA HIS A 121 4.92 -8.84 12.68
C HIS A 121 4.72 -10.43 13.10
N HIS A 122 4.77 -10.95 14.42
CA HIS A 122 5.00 -12.39 15.01
C HIS A 122 3.95 -13.24 15.93
N LEU A 123 4.35 -14.44 16.52
CA LEU A 123 3.76 -15.69 17.23
C LEU A 123 2.61 -15.71 18.30
N GLN A 124 2.07 -16.95 18.49
CA GLN A 124 1.59 -17.76 19.65
C GLN A 124 0.45 -17.35 20.62
N GLU A 125 -0.36 -18.30 21.15
CA GLU A 125 -0.38 -19.78 20.96
C GLU A 125 -1.71 -20.29 20.38
N THR A 126 -1.70 -20.57 19.08
CA THR A 126 -1.95 -21.95 18.59
C THR A 126 -0.80 -22.25 17.61
N ASN A 127 -1.02 -22.98 16.52
CA ASN A 127 -0.15 -22.88 15.34
C ASN A 127 -0.35 -21.53 14.59
N LEU A 128 -1.00 -20.54 15.23
CA LEU A 128 -1.21 -19.16 14.79
C LEU A 128 -0.87 -18.10 15.83
N HIS A 129 -0.67 -16.88 15.33
CA HIS A 129 0.49 -16.10 15.68
C HIS A 129 0.25 -14.59 15.56
N PHE A 130 -0.48 -14.03 16.52
CA PHE A 130 -1.02 -12.67 16.46
C PHE A 130 -0.31 -11.73 17.45
N ARG A 131 0.51 -10.79 16.96
CA ARG A 131 1.21 -9.77 17.78
C ARG A 131 1.53 -8.47 17.03
N GLY A 132 0.52 -7.78 16.49
CA GLY A 132 0.63 -6.50 15.74
C GLY A 132 1.29 -5.29 16.41
N ALA A 133 2.00 -5.47 17.53
CA ALA A 133 2.87 -4.45 18.12
C ALA A 133 4.32 -4.92 18.39
N ARG A 134 4.62 -6.24 18.42
CA ARG A 134 5.96 -6.71 18.84
C ARG A 134 7.05 -6.47 17.80
N VAL A 135 6.75 -6.70 16.52
CA VAL A 135 7.72 -6.39 15.46
C VAL A 135 7.67 -4.93 15.08
N TRP A 136 6.53 -4.23 15.20
CA TRP A 136 6.53 -2.76 15.10
C TRP A 136 7.69 -2.19 15.91
N LEU A 137 7.83 -2.62 17.17
CA LEU A 137 8.98 -2.26 18.00
C LEU A 137 10.31 -2.82 17.46
N ALA A 138 10.43 -4.12 17.17
CA ALA A 138 11.71 -4.71 16.76
C ALA A 138 12.25 -4.25 15.38
N VAL A 139 11.37 -3.87 14.45
CA VAL A 139 11.71 -3.28 13.15
C VAL A 139 12.06 -1.81 13.32
N ILE A 140 11.29 -1.04 14.10
CA ILE A 140 11.65 0.36 14.41
C ILE A 140 12.98 0.42 15.17
N GLU A 141 13.27 -0.54 16.04
CA GLU A 141 14.57 -0.69 16.70
C GLU A 141 15.70 -1.03 15.72
N ASP A 142 15.48 -2.00 14.82
CA ASP A 142 16.41 -2.36 13.74
C ASP A 142 16.71 -1.15 12.85
N LEU A 143 15.72 -0.35 12.51
CA LEU A 143 15.86 0.90 11.75
C LEU A 143 16.65 1.98 12.44
N LEU A 144 16.34 2.18 13.72
CA LEU A 144 17.06 3.12 14.55
C LEU A 144 18.55 2.69 14.62
N SER A 145 18.86 1.39 14.63
CA SER A 145 20.25 0.90 14.52
C SER A 145 20.91 1.17 13.15
N LYS A 146 20.10 1.25 12.08
CA LYS A 146 20.54 1.34 10.68
C LYS A 146 20.57 2.76 10.09
N GLY A 147 20.19 3.77 10.88
CA GLY A 147 20.34 5.19 10.52
C GLY A 147 19.13 6.07 10.85
N MET A 148 17.96 5.51 11.17
CA MET A 148 16.76 6.31 11.47
C MET A 148 16.90 7.14 12.76
N ARG A 149 17.91 6.85 13.60
CA ARG A 149 18.32 7.73 14.73
C ARG A 149 18.84 9.11 14.29
N SER A 150 19.21 9.26 13.03
CA SER A 150 19.68 10.51 12.43
C SER A 150 18.62 11.14 11.51
N ALA A 151 17.35 10.72 11.59
CA ALA A 151 16.30 11.22 10.71
C ALA A 151 16.03 12.72 10.91
N GLU A 152 16.06 13.49 9.81
CA GLU A 152 15.62 14.88 9.74
C GLU A 152 14.15 14.97 9.31
N ASN A 153 13.74 14.10 8.38
CA ASN A 153 12.36 13.98 7.89
C ASN A 153 11.93 12.51 7.94
N ALA A 154 10.71 12.25 8.42
CA ALA A 154 10.13 10.91 8.49
C ALA A 154 8.63 10.94 8.13
N ILE A 155 8.15 9.97 7.34
CA ILE A 155 6.72 9.85 7.02
C ILE A 155 6.20 8.41 7.13
N LEU A 156 5.22 8.17 7.99
CA LEU A 156 4.54 6.88 8.12
C LEU A 156 3.38 6.75 7.13
N SER A 157 3.57 6.06 6.00
CA SER A 157 2.52 5.83 5.01
C SER A 157 1.92 4.43 5.09
N GLY A 158 0.98 4.07 4.21
CA GLY A 158 0.50 2.69 4.05
C GLY A 158 -0.80 2.63 3.27
N CYS A 159 -1.03 1.54 2.54
CA CYS A 159 -2.31 1.28 1.88
C CYS A 159 -3.25 0.40 2.73
N SER A 160 -4.56 0.67 2.71
CA SER A 160 -5.60 -0.27 3.11
C SER A 160 -5.45 -0.66 4.59
N ALA A 161 -5.33 -1.95 4.92
CA ALA A 161 -5.00 -2.39 6.27
C ALA A 161 -3.72 -1.74 6.85
N GLY A 162 -2.75 -1.42 5.99
CA GLY A 162 -1.58 -0.64 6.32
C GLY A 162 -1.83 0.87 6.47
N GLY A 163 -2.76 1.44 5.71
CA GLY A 163 -3.21 2.84 5.88
C GLY A 163 -3.96 3.05 7.20
N LEU A 164 -4.80 2.09 7.60
CA LEU A 164 -5.37 2.06 8.95
C LEU A 164 -4.27 1.99 10.03
N THR A 165 -3.19 1.25 9.74
CA THR A 165 -2.06 1.07 10.66
C THR A 165 -1.16 2.29 10.75
N SER A 166 -1.00 3.06 9.67
CA SER A 166 -0.28 4.33 9.70
C SER A 166 -1.02 5.35 10.57
N LEU A 167 -2.36 5.32 10.60
CA LEU A 167 -3.16 6.11 11.54
C LEU A 167 -2.97 5.61 12.98
N LEU A 168 -3.18 4.31 13.24
CA LEU A 168 -3.09 3.72 14.58
C LEU A 168 -1.69 3.85 15.23
N HIS A 169 -0.62 3.85 14.43
CA HIS A 169 0.75 4.02 14.92
C HIS A 169 1.30 5.45 14.79
N CYS A 170 0.56 6.43 14.26
CA CYS A 170 1.12 7.74 13.87
C CYS A 170 1.87 8.46 15.01
N ASP A 171 1.22 8.65 16.18
CA ASP A 171 1.86 9.31 17.33
C ASP A 171 2.92 8.42 18.00
N ASN A 172 2.75 7.09 17.96
CA ASN A 172 3.76 6.14 18.46
C ASN A 172 5.04 6.19 17.60
N PHE A 173 4.90 6.39 16.29
CA PHE A 173 6.02 6.58 15.38
C PHE A 173 6.71 7.93 15.61
N ARG A 174 5.94 9.01 15.76
CA ARG A 174 6.47 10.33 16.13
C ARG A 174 7.34 10.30 17.40
N ALA A 175 6.99 9.45 18.37
CA ALA A 175 7.71 9.28 19.63
C ALA A 175 8.98 8.40 19.52
N LEU A 176 9.10 7.57 18.46
CA LEU A 176 10.25 6.68 18.24
C LEU A 176 11.33 7.31 17.33
N VAL A 177 10.98 8.35 16.57
CA VAL A 177 11.86 9.14 15.70
C VAL A 177 12.41 10.37 16.47
N PRO A 178 13.62 10.89 16.16
CA PRO A 178 14.22 12.00 16.90
C PRO A 178 13.31 13.22 17.15
N ILE A 179 13.53 13.90 18.28
CA ILE A 179 12.70 15.04 18.70
C ILE A 179 12.77 16.19 17.68
N GLY A 180 13.94 16.46 17.09
CA GLY A 180 14.10 17.50 16.07
C GLY A 180 13.59 17.14 14.67
N ALA A 181 13.15 15.90 14.42
CA ALA A 181 12.71 15.46 13.10
C ALA A 181 11.32 16.00 12.73
N LYS A 182 11.13 16.37 11.46
CA LYS A 182 9.80 16.55 10.88
C LYS A 182 9.16 15.18 10.66
N VAL A 183 8.15 14.84 11.48
CA VAL A 183 7.41 13.57 11.33
C VAL A 183 5.96 13.85 10.94
N LYS A 184 5.47 13.11 9.94
CA LYS A 184 4.08 13.13 9.47
C LYS A 184 3.60 11.71 9.13
N CYS A 185 2.32 11.51 8.83
CA CYS A 185 1.78 10.21 8.42
C CYS A 185 0.85 10.33 7.19
N LEU A 186 0.68 9.26 6.43
CA LEU A 186 -0.21 9.16 5.28
C LEU A 186 -1.02 7.86 5.34
N SER A 187 -2.33 7.94 5.13
CA SER A 187 -3.20 6.78 4.96
C SER A 187 -3.75 6.78 3.54
N ASP A 188 -3.32 5.83 2.73
CA ASP A 188 -3.87 5.50 1.42
C ASP A 188 -4.92 4.41 1.60
N ALA A 189 -6.16 4.62 1.11
CA ALA A 189 -7.27 3.68 1.20
C ALA A 189 -7.57 3.11 2.62
N GLY A 190 -7.04 3.74 3.68
CA GLY A 190 -7.07 3.26 5.05
C GLY A 190 -8.22 3.81 5.90
N TYR A 191 -9.00 4.76 5.38
CA TYR A 191 -10.16 5.33 6.07
C TYR A 191 -11.41 4.45 5.88
N PHE A 192 -11.47 3.35 6.63
CA PHE A 192 -12.63 2.45 6.64
C PHE A 192 -13.79 3.02 7.47
N ILE A 193 -15.03 2.84 7.04
CA ILE A 193 -16.21 3.33 7.76
C ILE A 193 -17.10 2.21 8.31
N ASN A 194 -17.63 2.44 9.52
CA ASN A 194 -18.73 1.66 10.08
C ASN A 194 -20.04 2.13 9.45
N THR A 195 -20.59 1.31 8.57
CA THR A 195 -21.88 1.52 7.89
C THR A 195 -22.62 0.19 7.77
N LYS A 196 -23.90 0.25 7.45
CA LYS A 196 -24.66 -0.92 7.05
C LYS A 196 -24.33 -1.36 5.62
N ASP A 197 -24.45 -2.66 5.40
CA ASP A 197 -24.45 -3.29 4.07
C ASP A 197 -25.85 -3.22 3.41
N VAL A 198 -25.94 -3.70 2.16
CA VAL A 198 -27.18 -3.72 1.35
C VAL A 198 -28.31 -4.61 1.90
N SER A 199 -28.05 -5.47 2.89
CA SER A 199 -29.10 -6.17 3.64
C SER A 199 -29.62 -5.38 4.84
N GLY A 200 -28.98 -4.25 5.17
CA GLY A 200 -29.24 -3.45 6.37
C GLY A 200 -28.52 -3.94 7.63
N THR A 201 -27.61 -4.92 7.50
CA THR A 201 -26.82 -5.50 8.59
C THR A 201 -25.54 -4.67 8.83
N GLN A 202 -24.87 -4.84 9.97
CA GLN A 202 -23.59 -4.19 10.28
C GLN A 202 -22.42 -5.19 10.18
N HIS A 203 -22.27 -5.87 9.04
CA HIS A 203 -21.25 -6.93 8.90
C HIS A 203 -19.81 -6.46 9.19
N ILE A 204 -19.46 -5.21 8.88
CA ILE A 204 -18.11 -4.68 9.15
C ILE A 204 -17.83 -4.46 10.65
N GLU A 205 -18.82 -4.06 11.45
CA GLU A 205 -18.62 -3.89 12.91
C GLU A 205 -18.39 -5.24 13.60
N ALA A 206 -19.10 -6.28 13.16
CA ALA A 206 -18.86 -7.65 13.59
C ALA A 206 -17.45 -8.11 13.19
N PHE A 207 -17.09 -7.98 11.92
CA PHE A 207 -15.77 -8.37 11.40
C PHE A 207 -14.60 -7.68 12.11
N TYR A 208 -14.69 -6.37 12.38
CA TYR A 208 -13.66 -5.64 13.15
C TYR A 208 -13.65 -6.01 14.63
N SER A 209 -14.79 -6.35 15.22
CA SER A 209 -14.84 -6.89 16.58
C SER A 209 -14.17 -8.27 16.69
N GLU A 210 -14.37 -9.13 15.69
CA GLU A 210 -13.73 -10.45 15.56
C GLU A 210 -12.22 -10.35 15.35
N VAL A 211 -11.76 -9.45 14.46
CA VAL A 211 -10.33 -9.15 14.25
C VAL A 211 -9.67 -8.73 15.57
N VAL A 212 -10.18 -7.67 16.22
CA VAL A 212 -9.59 -7.15 17.47
C VAL A 212 -9.61 -8.17 18.61
N ALA A 213 -10.60 -9.08 18.64
CA ALA A 213 -10.66 -10.19 19.57
C ALA A 213 -9.63 -11.29 19.26
N THR A 214 -9.62 -11.81 18.02
CA THR A 214 -8.73 -12.91 17.58
C THR A 214 -7.26 -12.58 17.72
N HIS A 215 -6.86 -11.34 17.43
CA HIS A 215 -5.46 -10.91 17.56
C HIS A 215 -5.12 -10.36 18.96
N GLY A 216 -6.12 -10.21 19.84
CA GLY A 216 -5.96 -9.67 21.19
C GLY A 216 -5.49 -8.21 21.21
N SER A 217 -5.96 -7.42 20.24
CA SER A 217 -5.37 -6.14 19.84
C SER A 217 -5.88 -4.94 20.61
N ALA A 218 -6.93 -5.08 21.41
CA ALA A 218 -7.53 -4.01 22.22
C ALA A 218 -6.51 -3.21 23.06
N LYS A 219 -5.43 -3.87 23.52
CA LYS A 219 -4.31 -3.29 24.28
C LYS A 219 -3.37 -2.38 23.46
N ASN A 220 -3.44 -2.44 22.14
CA ASN A 220 -2.64 -1.64 21.20
C ASN A 220 -3.47 -0.49 20.58
N LEU A 221 -4.78 -0.45 20.80
CA LEU A 221 -5.66 0.62 20.32
C LEU A 221 -5.65 1.81 21.30
N PRO A 222 -5.97 3.04 20.86
CA PRO A 222 -5.94 4.22 21.72
C PRO A 222 -6.82 4.07 22.97
N SER A 223 -6.22 4.18 24.16
CA SER A 223 -6.91 4.07 25.45
C SER A 223 -8.00 5.15 25.63
N SER A 224 -7.79 6.32 25.02
CA SER A 224 -8.74 7.43 24.92
C SER A 224 -9.97 7.14 24.02
N CYS A 225 -9.97 6.01 23.30
CA CYS A 225 -11.12 5.42 22.63
C CYS A 225 -11.65 4.19 23.38
N THR A 226 -10.80 3.23 23.75
CA THR A 226 -11.24 1.96 24.37
C THR A 226 -11.80 2.11 25.79
N SER A 227 -11.56 3.25 26.44
CA SER A 227 -12.24 3.66 27.68
C SER A 227 -13.67 4.18 27.48
N LYS A 228 -14.09 4.44 26.24
CA LYS A 228 -15.39 5.04 25.90
C LYS A 228 -16.30 4.12 25.07
N MET A 229 -15.73 3.19 24.33
CA MET A 229 -16.46 2.29 23.44
C MET A 229 -15.77 0.92 23.28
N ARG A 230 -16.49 -0.05 22.73
CA ARG A 230 -16.00 -1.43 22.53
C ARG A 230 -14.74 -1.43 21.64
N PRO A 231 -13.70 -2.23 21.92
CA PRO A 231 -12.45 -2.18 21.16
C PRO A 231 -12.57 -2.35 19.63
N GLY A 232 -13.53 -3.15 19.14
CA GLY A 232 -13.80 -3.27 17.70
C GLY A 232 -14.21 -1.94 17.04
N LEU A 233 -14.93 -1.07 17.76
CA LEU A 233 -15.28 0.27 17.27
C LEU A 233 -14.04 1.18 17.19
N CYS A 234 -13.08 1.02 18.10
CA CYS A 234 -11.79 1.74 18.05
C CYS A 234 -10.86 1.28 16.93
N PHE A 235 -11.28 0.29 16.13
CA PHE A 235 -10.60 -0.08 14.90
C PHE A 235 -11.07 0.75 13.68
N PHE A 236 -12.18 1.47 13.77
CA PHE A 236 -12.60 2.41 12.73
C PHE A 236 -11.91 3.79 12.91
N PRO A 237 -11.24 4.33 11.88
CA PRO A 237 -10.64 5.68 11.85
C PRO A 237 -11.53 6.79 12.40
N GLN A 238 -12.83 6.76 12.11
CA GLN A 238 -13.81 7.75 12.60
C GLN A 238 -13.81 7.93 14.12
N ASN A 239 -13.41 6.91 14.89
CA ASN A 239 -13.41 6.92 16.36
C ASN A 239 -12.07 7.30 16.99
N ILE A 240 -10.99 7.37 16.20
CA ILE A 240 -9.61 7.59 16.70
C ILE A 240 -8.91 8.80 16.08
N VAL A 241 -9.16 9.14 14.81
CA VAL A 241 -8.30 10.07 14.04
C VAL A 241 -8.41 11.53 14.51
N GLN A 242 -9.51 11.91 15.19
CA GLN A 242 -9.57 13.19 15.92
C GLN A 242 -8.42 13.38 16.92
N GLN A 243 -7.95 12.28 17.52
CA GLN A 243 -7.06 12.28 18.69
C GLN A 243 -5.58 12.24 18.32
N ILE A 244 -5.26 11.95 17.05
CA ILE A 244 -3.88 11.92 16.52
C ILE A 244 -3.34 13.34 16.46
N LYS A 245 -2.18 13.56 17.08
CA LYS A 245 -1.53 14.88 17.20
C LYS A 245 -0.56 15.17 16.04
N THR A 246 0.10 14.13 15.56
CA THR A 246 1.05 14.19 14.44
C THR A 246 0.30 14.49 13.13
N PRO A 247 0.81 15.34 12.22
CA PRO A 247 0.09 15.69 10.99
C PRO A 247 -0.15 14.46 10.10
N ILE A 248 -1.38 14.30 9.63
CA ILE A 248 -1.81 13.20 8.76
C ILE A 248 -2.29 13.69 7.39
N PHE A 249 -2.06 12.89 6.35
CA PHE A 249 -2.67 13.04 5.03
C PHE A 249 -3.55 11.82 4.75
N LEU A 250 -4.80 12.03 4.32
CA LEU A 250 -5.67 10.95 3.83
C LEU A 250 -5.74 10.99 2.30
N VAL A 251 -5.29 9.92 1.65
CA VAL A 251 -5.57 9.63 0.23
C VAL A 251 -6.64 8.54 0.22
N ASN A 252 -7.83 8.81 -0.29
CA ASN A 252 -8.91 7.83 -0.18
C ASN A 252 -9.99 8.10 -1.23
N ALA A 253 -10.13 7.18 -2.19
CA ALA A 253 -11.31 7.07 -3.04
C ALA A 253 -12.61 7.07 -2.21
N ALA A 254 -13.55 7.96 -2.57
CA ALA A 254 -14.88 8.02 -1.96
C ALA A 254 -15.79 6.84 -2.36
N TYR A 255 -15.40 6.11 -3.41
CA TYR A 255 -16.00 4.85 -3.84
C TYR A 255 -14.98 3.70 -3.76
N ASP A 256 -14.22 3.65 -2.66
CA ASP A 256 -13.17 2.65 -2.44
C ASP A 256 -13.66 1.24 -2.78
N SER A 257 -13.05 0.64 -3.81
CA SER A 257 -13.52 -0.61 -4.41
C SER A 257 -13.49 -1.78 -3.44
N TRP A 258 -12.59 -1.77 -2.44
CA TRP A 258 -12.57 -2.79 -1.38
C TRP A 258 -13.73 -2.59 -0.42
N GLN A 259 -14.01 -1.35 0.01
CA GLN A 259 -15.17 -1.07 0.87
C GLN A 259 -16.50 -1.36 0.15
N ILE A 260 -16.65 -1.02 -1.12
CA ILE A 260 -17.86 -1.36 -1.90
C ILE A 260 -18.03 -2.90 -1.98
N LYS A 261 -16.94 -3.65 -2.19
CA LYS A 261 -16.96 -5.13 -2.27
C LYS A 261 -17.17 -5.86 -0.94
N ASN A 262 -16.66 -5.33 0.17
CA ASN A 262 -16.55 -6.06 1.45
C ASN A 262 -17.35 -5.43 2.60
N ILE A 263 -17.76 -4.17 2.48
CA ILE A 263 -18.59 -3.45 3.47
C ILE A 263 -19.99 -3.19 2.91
N LEU A 264 -20.12 -2.57 1.74
CA LEU A 264 -21.44 -2.23 1.19
C LEU A 264 -22.17 -3.45 0.65
N ALA A 265 -21.54 -4.20 -0.28
CA ALA A 265 -22.16 -5.34 -0.94
C ALA A 265 -21.32 -6.64 -0.82
N PRO A 266 -20.94 -7.09 0.40
CA PRO A 266 -20.29 -8.38 0.60
C PRO A 266 -21.18 -9.53 0.13
N GLY A 267 -20.59 -10.65 -0.29
CA GLY A 267 -21.34 -11.79 -0.86
C GLY A 267 -22.45 -12.35 0.04
N VAL A 268 -22.30 -12.24 1.36
CA VAL A 268 -23.34 -12.63 2.35
C VAL A 268 -24.58 -11.72 2.33
N ALA A 269 -24.44 -10.46 1.91
CA ALA A 269 -25.54 -9.51 1.74
C ALA A 269 -26.06 -9.46 0.28
N ASP A 270 -25.39 -10.16 -0.65
CA ASP A 270 -25.70 -10.23 -2.08
C ASP A 270 -25.89 -11.69 -2.55
N PRO A 271 -26.76 -12.50 -1.90
CA PRO A 271 -26.85 -13.96 -2.14
C PRO A 271 -27.36 -14.33 -3.54
N HIS A 272 -27.96 -13.38 -4.26
CA HIS A 272 -28.42 -13.54 -5.65
C HIS A 272 -27.45 -12.92 -6.67
N GLY A 273 -26.32 -12.36 -6.24
CA GLY A 273 -25.28 -11.83 -7.12
C GLY A 273 -25.67 -10.56 -7.89
N TYR A 274 -26.72 -9.84 -7.48
CA TYR A 274 -27.16 -8.61 -8.14
C TYR A 274 -26.05 -7.55 -8.22
N TRP A 275 -25.21 -7.47 -7.20
CA TRP A 275 -24.06 -6.56 -7.19
C TRP A 275 -22.81 -7.12 -7.87
N HIS A 276 -22.80 -8.36 -8.36
CA HIS A 276 -21.60 -8.99 -8.93
C HIS A 276 -20.99 -8.16 -10.07
N SER A 277 -21.75 -7.84 -11.12
CA SER A 277 -21.23 -7.06 -12.26
C SER A 277 -20.81 -5.64 -11.88
N CYS A 278 -21.59 -4.97 -11.03
CA CYS A 278 -21.31 -3.64 -10.47
C CYS A 278 -20.02 -3.61 -9.62
N LYS A 279 -19.69 -4.72 -8.93
CA LYS A 279 -18.42 -4.91 -8.22
C LYS A 279 -17.24 -5.22 -9.16
N LEU A 280 -17.47 -5.63 -10.41
CA LEU A 280 -16.41 -5.90 -11.38
C LEU A 280 -16.06 -4.68 -12.24
N ASP A 281 -17.05 -3.88 -12.65
CA ASP A 281 -16.85 -2.53 -13.22
C ASP A 281 -18.00 -1.62 -12.73
N ILE A 282 -17.66 -0.47 -12.16
CA ILE A 282 -18.63 0.55 -11.72
C ILE A 282 -19.53 1.05 -12.85
N LYS A 283 -19.11 0.95 -14.12
CA LYS A 283 -19.95 1.25 -15.30
C LYS A 283 -21.13 0.28 -15.47
N ASN A 284 -21.03 -0.94 -14.93
CA ASN A 284 -22.07 -1.95 -15.00
C ASN A 284 -23.10 -1.85 -13.84
N CYS A 285 -22.94 -0.87 -12.95
CA CYS A 285 -23.92 -0.60 -11.90
C CYS A 285 -25.21 0.00 -12.47
N SER A 286 -26.35 -0.59 -12.11
CA SER A 286 -27.66 -0.01 -12.39
C SER A 286 -27.85 1.35 -11.68
N PRO A 287 -28.78 2.22 -12.12
CA PRO A 287 -29.04 3.51 -11.46
C PRO A 287 -29.32 3.39 -9.96
N THR A 288 -30.01 2.33 -9.52
CA THR A 288 -30.27 2.04 -8.10
C THR A 288 -29.00 1.73 -7.35
N GLN A 289 -28.10 0.91 -7.91
CA GLN A 289 -26.81 0.57 -7.30
C GLN A 289 -25.90 1.79 -7.22
N LEU A 290 -25.85 2.61 -8.27
CA LEU A 290 -25.14 3.88 -8.25
C LEU A 290 -25.70 4.82 -7.18
N SER A 291 -27.03 4.92 -7.02
CA SER A 291 -27.65 5.70 -5.93
C SER A 291 -27.20 5.20 -4.56
N THR A 292 -27.25 3.90 -4.30
CA THR A 292 -26.77 3.31 -3.03
C THR A 292 -25.26 3.53 -2.81
N MET A 293 -24.46 3.63 -3.88
CA MET A 293 -23.05 4.04 -3.81
C MET A 293 -22.88 5.54 -3.52
N GLN A 294 -23.82 6.41 -3.94
CA GLN A 294 -23.86 7.82 -3.51
C GLN A 294 -24.20 7.96 -2.02
N ASP A 295 -25.10 7.11 -1.52
CA ASP A 295 -25.45 7.06 -0.09
C ASP A 295 -24.27 6.56 0.76
N PHE A 296 -23.52 5.57 0.26
CA PHE A 296 -22.26 5.13 0.85
C PHE A 296 -21.21 6.26 0.88
N ARG A 297 -20.99 6.95 -0.24
CA ARG A 297 -20.10 8.14 -0.30
C ARG A 297 -20.54 9.22 0.70
N THR A 298 -21.84 9.44 0.84
CA THR A 298 -22.37 10.47 1.75
C THR A 298 -22.10 10.10 3.22
N GLN A 299 -22.24 8.83 3.59
CA GLN A 299 -21.83 8.33 4.91
C GLN A 299 -20.31 8.41 5.12
N PHE A 300 -19.52 8.12 4.08
CA PHE A 300 -18.06 8.25 4.12
C PHE A 300 -17.60 9.70 4.35
N LEU A 301 -18.19 10.67 3.65
CA LEU A 301 -17.93 12.09 3.88
C LEU A 301 -18.43 12.57 5.25
N SER A 302 -19.54 12.01 5.76
CA SER A 302 -20.02 12.29 7.12
C SER A 302 -19.03 11.82 8.19
N ALA A 303 -18.47 10.61 8.04
CA ALA A 303 -17.41 10.11 8.92
C ALA A 303 -16.13 10.98 8.84
N LEU A 304 -15.71 11.39 7.64
CA LEU A 304 -14.58 12.31 7.45
C LEU A 304 -14.83 13.70 8.04
N ASN A 305 -16.06 14.24 7.98
CA ASN A 305 -16.39 15.50 8.66
C ASN A 305 -16.22 15.38 10.19
N GLY A 306 -16.40 14.17 10.73
CA GLY A 306 -16.05 13.81 12.11
C GLY A 306 -14.59 14.03 12.49
N LEU A 307 -13.66 14.26 11.56
CA LEU A 307 -12.29 14.67 11.87
C LEU A 307 -12.20 16.05 12.54
N GLY A 308 -13.12 16.96 12.22
CA GLY A 308 -13.01 18.38 12.58
C GLY A 308 -11.92 19.13 11.79
N THR A 309 -12.00 20.46 11.81
CA THR A 309 -11.07 21.34 11.09
C THR A 309 -9.67 21.31 11.71
N SER A 310 -8.64 21.10 10.87
CA SER A 310 -7.25 21.29 11.24
C SER A 310 -6.43 21.69 10.01
N SER A 311 -5.62 22.75 10.13
CA SER A 311 -4.72 23.20 9.07
C SER A 311 -3.53 22.28 8.82
N SER A 312 -3.18 21.41 9.78
CA SER A 312 -2.06 20.46 9.64
C SER A 312 -2.42 19.19 8.86
N ARG A 313 -3.71 18.92 8.63
CA ARG A 313 -4.16 17.73 7.91
C ARG A 313 -4.12 17.93 6.38
N GLY A 314 -3.90 16.85 5.65
CA GLY A 314 -4.11 16.77 4.21
C GLY A 314 -5.28 15.83 3.87
N LEU A 315 -6.03 16.15 2.82
CA LEU A 315 -7.13 15.34 2.28
C LEU A 315 -7.07 15.37 0.75
N PHE A 316 -6.89 14.20 0.13
CA PHE A 316 -7.13 13.95 -1.29
C PHE A 316 -8.20 12.86 -1.38
N ILE A 317 -9.45 13.30 -1.52
CA ILE A 317 -10.62 12.42 -1.58
C ILE A 317 -11.22 12.54 -2.98
N ASP A 318 -10.76 11.70 -3.90
CA ASP A 318 -11.31 11.60 -5.25
C ASP A 318 -12.59 10.75 -5.32
N SER A 319 -13.25 10.79 -6.47
CA SER A 319 -14.45 10.01 -6.77
C SER A 319 -14.17 8.82 -7.71
N CYS A 320 -12.97 8.26 -7.68
CA CYS A 320 -12.62 7.10 -8.48
C CYS A 320 -13.07 5.78 -7.81
N TYR A 321 -13.33 4.74 -8.60
CA TYR A 321 -13.49 3.37 -8.12
C TYR A 321 -12.12 2.70 -7.98
N ALA A 322 -11.38 3.08 -6.94
CA ALA A 322 -9.96 2.72 -6.75
C ALA A 322 -9.69 2.03 -5.39
N HIS A 323 -8.44 1.58 -5.18
CA HIS A 323 -7.87 1.12 -3.91
C HIS A 323 -6.32 1.13 -4.08
N CYS A 324 -5.54 1.48 -3.07
CA CYS A 324 -4.07 1.66 -3.15
C CYS A 324 -3.60 2.62 -4.27
N GLN A 325 -3.77 3.91 -4.05
CA GLN A 325 -3.53 4.96 -5.04
C GLN A 325 -2.12 5.59 -4.96
N THR A 326 -1.28 5.18 -3.99
CA THR A 326 0.08 5.70 -3.80
C THR A 326 1.19 4.72 -4.18
N GLU A 327 0.90 3.43 -4.38
CA GLU A 327 1.91 2.40 -4.70
C GLU A 327 2.23 2.34 -6.22
N MET A 328 1.27 2.67 -7.08
CA MET A 328 1.35 2.59 -8.54
C MET A 328 1.60 3.96 -9.18
N GLN A 329 2.36 4.04 -10.28
CA GLN A 329 2.65 5.34 -10.93
C GLN A 329 1.41 5.90 -11.62
N GLU A 330 0.58 5.02 -12.15
CA GLU A 330 -0.67 5.25 -12.88
C GLU A 330 -1.70 6.04 -12.07
N THR A 331 -1.66 5.96 -10.74
CA THR A 331 -2.48 6.75 -9.82
C THR A 331 -1.71 7.89 -9.14
N TRP A 332 -0.39 7.74 -8.98
CA TRP A 332 0.46 8.67 -8.24
C TRP A 332 0.89 9.92 -9.02
N LEU A 333 1.47 9.74 -10.23
CA LEU A 333 2.16 10.82 -10.97
C LEU A 333 2.29 10.63 -12.50
N ARG A 334 1.80 9.54 -13.11
CA ARG A 334 1.84 9.39 -14.57
C ARG A 334 1.08 10.54 -15.25
N ASP A 335 1.41 10.84 -16.50
CA ASP A 335 0.90 12.03 -17.22
C ASP A 335 -0.65 12.05 -17.37
N ASP A 336 -1.31 10.90 -17.17
CA ASP A 336 -2.75 10.67 -17.18
C ASP A 336 -3.36 10.37 -15.78
N SER A 337 -2.57 10.43 -14.69
CA SER A 337 -3.03 10.07 -13.35
C SER A 337 -4.21 10.93 -12.85
N PRO A 338 -5.05 10.39 -11.94
CA PRO A 338 -6.19 11.10 -11.38
C PRO A 338 -5.83 12.46 -10.78
N LEU A 339 -6.53 13.49 -11.24
CA LEU A 339 -6.38 14.87 -10.82
C LEU A 339 -7.54 15.29 -9.92
N LEU A 340 -7.21 15.82 -8.74
CA LEU A 340 -8.15 16.53 -7.89
C LEU A 340 -7.74 17.98 -7.81
N ALA A 341 -8.65 18.90 -8.17
CA ALA A 341 -8.34 20.33 -8.34
C ALA A 341 -7.07 20.58 -9.20
N ARG A 342 -6.96 19.87 -10.34
CA ARG A 342 -5.81 19.90 -11.27
C ARG A 342 -4.45 19.51 -10.66
N THR A 343 -4.47 18.73 -9.58
CA THR A 343 -3.28 18.32 -8.82
C THR A 343 -3.23 16.79 -8.73
N THR A 344 -2.07 16.18 -8.99
CA THR A 344 -1.83 14.72 -8.79
C THR A 344 -1.67 14.40 -7.31
N ILE A 345 -1.84 13.13 -6.93
CA ILE A 345 -1.63 12.65 -5.56
C ILE A 345 -0.20 12.96 -5.09
N ALA A 346 0.80 12.69 -5.94
CA ALA A 346 2.20 12.98 -5.64
C ALA A 346 2.46 14.45 -5.29
N LYS A 347 1.92 15.38 -6.09
CA LYS A 347 2.10 16.82 -5.85
C LYS A 347 1.38 17.27 -4.57
N ALA A 348 0.16 16.82 -4.35
CA ALA A 348 -0.62 17.15 -3.15
C ALA A 348 0.07 16.68 -1.86
N VAL A 349 0.55 15.44 -1.86
CA VAL A 349 1.28 14.83 -0.72
C VAL A 349 2.62 15.51 -0.50
N GLY A 350 3.41 15.75 -1.56
CA GLY A 350 4.72 16.41 -1.47
C GLY A 350 4.64 17.85 -0.98
N ASP A 351 3.72 18.65 -1.53
CA ASP A 351 3.53 20.04 -1.11
C ASP A 351 3.04 20.14 0.34
N TRP A 352 2.17 19.24 0.79
CA TRP A 352 1.78 19.17 2.20
C TRP A 352 2.92 18.68 3.10
N PHE A 353 3.70 17.67 2.68
CA PHE A 353 4.75 17.10 3.53
C PHE A 353 5.86 18.12 3.82
N TYR A 354 6.28 18.88 2.81
CA TYR A 354 7.29 19.93 2.96
C TYR A 354 6.73 21.29 3.39
N ASP A 355 5.43 21.39 3.69
CA ASP A 355 4.73 22.62 4.13
C ASP A 355 4.75 23.75 3.07
N ARG A 356 4.80 23.38 1.79
CA ARG A 356 4.78 24.27 0.62
C ARG A 356 3.37 24.76 0.30
N SER A 357 2.36 23.91 0.51
CA SER A 357 0.93 24.27 0.46
C SER A 357 0.10 23.25 1.25
N PRO A 358 -0.93 23.67 2.00
CA PRO A 358 -1.96 22.73 2.44
C PRO A 358 -2.71 22.17 1.22
N PHE A 359 -3.20 20.93 1.33
CA PHE A 359 -4.10 20.35 0.35
C PHE A 359 -5.23 19.60 1.07
N GLN A 360 -6.42 20.19 1.04
CA GLN A 360 -7.65 19.55 1.54
C GLN A 360 -8.73 19.73 0.48
N LYS A 361 -9.01 18.65 -0.25
CA LYS A 361 -9.99 18.60 -1.34
C LYS A 361 -10.80 17.30 -1.29
N ILE A 362 -12.07 17.45 -1.63
CA ILE A 362 -13.03 16.38 -1.84
C ILE A 362 -13.66 16.62 -3.22
N ASP A 363 -13.76 15.56 -4.01
CA ASP A 363 -14.22 15.57 -5.39
C ASP A 363 -15.75 15.56 -5.51
N CYS A 364 -16.27 15.98 -6.66
CA CYS A 364 -17.71 15.88 -6.97
C CYS A 364 -18.14 14.41 -7.16
N PRO A 365 -19.44 14.07 -7.07
CA PRO A 365 -19.92 12.69 -7.21
C PRO A 365 -19.56 12.01 -8.54
N TYR A 366 -19.16 10.73 -8.50
CA TYR A 366 -18.98 9.89 -9.69
C TYR A 366 -20.24 9.95 -10.60
N PRO A 367 -20.10 10.08 -11.94
CA PRO A 367 -18.87 9.98 -12.74
C PRO A 367 -18.20 11.34 -13.06
N SER A 368 -18.25 12.34 -12.18
CA SER A 368 -17.81 13.72 -12.49
C SER A 368 -16.32 13.89 -12.84
N ASN A 369 -15.44 12.97 -12.44
CA ASN A 369 -14.00 13.09 -12.66
C ASN A 369 -13.53 12.19 -13.82
N PRO A 370 -13.25 12.75 -15.01
CA PRO A 370 -12.86 11.97 -16.19
C PRO A 370 -11.41 11.46 -16.13
N THR A 371 -10.61 11.86 -15.13
CA THR A 371 -9.21 11.39 -14.96
C THR A 371 -9.12 10.12 -14.10
N CYS A 372 -10.25 9.55 -13.68
CA CYS A 372 -10.27 8.37 -12.82
C CYS A 372 -9.93 7.08 -13.57
N HIS A 373 -8.78 6.50 -13.23
CA HIS A 373 -8.44 5.10 -13.50
C HIS A 373 -9.28 4.16 -12.60
N ASN A 374 -10.56 4.00 -12.97
CA ASN A 374 -11.50 3.10 -12.31
C ASN A 374 -11.09 1.65 -12.51
N LEU A 375 -11.03 0.87 -11.43
CA LEU A 375 -10.64 -0.53 -11.45
C LEU A 375 -11.69 -1.40 -12.14
N VAL A 376 -11.22 -2.27 -13.03
CA VAL A 376 -12.00 -3.35 -13.67
C VAL A 376 -11.40 -4.69 -13.23
N PHE A 377 -12.25 -5.66 -12.92
CA PHE A 377 -11.85 -6.97 -12.38
C PHE A 377 -12.44 -8.11 -13.21
N ASP A 378 -11.67 -9.20 -13.39
CA ASP A 378 -12.11 -10.36 -14.18
C ASP A 378 -13.13 -11.22 -13.44
N SER A 379 -14.17 -11.67 -14.16
CA SER A 379 -15.23 -12.54 -13.63
C SER A 379 -14.76 -13.93 -13.20
N ASN A 380 -13.64 -14.40 -13.77
CA ASN A 380 -13.00 -15.68 -13.40
C ASN A 380 -12.20 -15.59 -12.10
N GLU A 381 -11.98 -14.40 -11.51
CA GLU A 381 -11.37 -14.27 -10.19
C GLU A 381 -12.37 -14.59 -9.06
N HIS A 382 -12.69 -15.87 -8.91
CA HIS A 382 -13.02 -16.44 -7.60
C HIS A 382 -11.77 -16.27 -6.70
N LEU A 383 -11.65 -15.13 -6.04
CA LEU A 383 -10.48 -14.77 -5.22
C LEU A 383 -10.42 -15.56 -3.90
N PRO A 384 -9.51 -16.53 -3.72
CA PRO A 384 -8.84 -16.66 -2.43
C PRO A 384 -8.05 -15.38 -2.16
N MET A 385 -7.73 -15.08 -0.90
CA MET A 385 -6.97 -13.88 -0.48
C MET A 385 -5.48 -13.88 -0.89
N ASN A 386 -5.13 -14.46 -2.05
CA ASN A 386 -3.79 -14.98 -2.34
C ASN A 386 -3.09 -14.34 -3.56
N ARG A 387 -3.76 -13.45 -4.30
CA ARG A 387 -3.12 -12.61 -5.34
C ARG A 387 -2.68 -11.26 -4.77
N SER A 388 -1.43 -10.90 -5.04
CA SER A 388 -0.89 -9.54 -4.89
C SER A 388 -1.26 -8.69 -6.11
N TRP A 389 -1.43 -7.38 -5.91
CA TRP A 389 -1.45 -6.39 -7.00
C TRP A 389 -0.22 -6.50 -7.94
N VAL A 390 0.93 -6.91 -7.39
CA VAL A 390 2.16 -7.26 -8.12
C VAL A 390 1.93 -8.19 -9.33
N ASN A 391 0.90 -9.06 -9.30
CA ASN A 391 0.66 -10.03 -10.37
C ASN A 391 -0.05 -9.44 -11.61
N LEU A 392 -0.56 -8.20 -11.56
CA LEU A 392 -1.11 -7.50 -12.74
C LEU A 392 -0.01 -7.06 -13.72
N ILE A 393 1.26 -7.12 -13.31
CA ILE A 393 2.42 -6.65 -14.09
C ILE A 393 2.81 -7.62 -15.23
N THR A 394 2.27 -8.85 -15.26
CA THR A 394 2.67 -9.89 -16.24
C THR A 394 1.62 -10.26 -17.30
N THR A 395 0.37 -9.82 -17.19
CA THR A 395 -0.70 -10.20 -18.14
C THR A 395 -1.05 -9.08 -19.12
N ASN A 396 -0.04 -8.58 -19.86
CA ASN A 396 -0.29 -7.67 -20.99
C ASN A 396 0.83 -7.69 -22.07
N SER A 397 1.29 -8.88 -22.46
CA SER A 397 2.10 -9.05 -23.67
C SER A 397 1.85 -10.41 -24.36
N SER A 398 0.96 -10.40 -25.35
CA SER A 398 0.86 -11.37 -26.45
C SER A 398 0.94 -12.88 -26.10
N ASP A 399 -0.20 -13.48 -25.76
CA ASP A 399 -0.39 -14.93 -25.94
C ASP A 399 -0.45 -15.28 -27.44
N TYR A 400 0.70 -15.62 -28.02
CA TYR A 400 0.78 -16.21 -29.35
C TYR A 400 1.06 -17.72 -29.24
N ASN A 401 0.09 -18.54 -29.67
CA ASN A 401 0.23 -19.99 -29.66
C ASN A 401 1.42 -20.47 -30.51
N ALA A 402 2.33 -21.23 -29.92
CA ALA A 402 3.46 -21.87 -30.61
C ALA A 402 3.89 -23.20 -29.97
N ASN A 403 3.08 -24.24 -30.14
CA ASN A 403 3.58 -25.62 -30.04
C ASN A 403 4.33 -25.95 -31.35
N ASP A 404 5.67 -25.90 -31.38
CA ASP A 404 6.47 -27.04 -31.89
C ASP A 404 8.00 -26.96 -31.64
N ARG A 405 8.60 -28.16 -31.59
CA ARG A 405 9.98 -28.56 -31.94
C ARG A 405 11.19 -27.58 -31.79
N SER A 406 12.00 -27.89 -30.78
CA SER A 406 13.45 -28.23 -30.86
C SER A 406 14.36 -27.60 -31.94
N CYS A 407 15.46 -26.97 -31.51
CA CYS A 407 16.77 -27.12 -32.17
C CYS A 407 17.95 -26.87 -31.19
N THR A 408 19.18 -27.15 -31.62
CA THR A 408 20.35 -27.41 -30.74
C THR A 408 21.36 -26.26 -30.58
N GLN A 409 22.29 -26.42 -29.63
CA GLN A 409 23.44 -25.53 -29.36
C GLN A 409 24.34 -25.33 -30.59
N HIS A 410 25.05 -24.18 -30.65
CA HIS A 410 26.46 -24.14 -31.06
C HIS A 410 27.20 -22.94 -30.44
N ASN A 411 28.51 -23.10 -30.18
CA ASN A 411 29.40 -22.07 -29.61
C ASN A 411 30.19 -21.36 -30.71
N ILE A 412 30.44 -20.05 -30.57
CA ILE A 412 31.61 -19.36 -31.16
C ILE A 412 32.18 -18.37 -30.14
N HIS A 413 33.49 -18.44 -29.88
CA HIS A 413 34.26 -17.40 -29.21
C HIS A 413 34.74 -16.34 -30.21
N GLN A 414 34.80 -15.06 -29.81
CA GLN A 414 36.07 -14.31 -29.83
C GLN A 414 36.01 -13.00 -29.03
N SER A 415 37.19 -12.43 -28.77
CA SER A 415 37.45 -11.35 -27.81
C SER A 415 37.85 -10.04 -28.48
N SER A 416 37.45 -8.91 -27.89
CA SER A 416 38.06 -7.58 -28.13
C SER A 416 38.21 -6.83 -26.81
N ASN A 417 39.40 -6.27 -26.56
CA ASN A 417 39.72 -5.56 -25.32
C ASN A 417 39.35 -4.07 -25.39
N CYS A 418 38.74 -3.54 -24.33
CA CYS A 418 38.76 -2.12 -23.98
C CYS A 418 38.98 -1.99 -22.46
N THR A 419 40.02 -1.28 -22.05
CA THR A 419 40.51 -1.30 -20.65
C THR A 419 40.35 0.05 -19.96
N CYS A 420 39.75 0.04 -18.76
CA CYS A 420 39.82 1.07 -17.71
C CYS A 420 39.53 2.54 -18.05
N ILE A 421 38.38 3.03 -17.58
CA ILE A 421 38.30 4.35 -16.92
C ILE A 421 37.91 4.12 -15.45
N ARG A 422 38.62 4.76 -14.52
CA ARG A 422 38.27 4.76 -13.09
C ARG A 422 37.24 5.85 -12.80
N ASN A 423 36.07 5.47 -12.31
CA ASN A 423 35.20 6.20 -11.35
C ASN A 423 33.89 5.42 -11.16
N SER A 424 33.17 5.48 -10.04
CA SER A 424 33.54 5.70 -8.63
C SER A 424 32.32 5.37 -7.77
N SER A 425 32.50 4.54 -6.73
CA SER A 425 31.65 4.45 -5.53
C SER A 425 30.12 4.72 -5.67
N HIS A 426 29.33 3.71 -6.05
CA HIS A 426 27.88 3.74 -5.85
C HIS A 426 27.47 3.01 -4.57
N LEU A 427 26.72 3.71 -3.71
CA LEU A 427 26.41 3.32 -2.33
C LEU A 427 25.12 2.50 -2.21
N PHE A 428 25.06 1.69 -1.14
CA PHE A 428 24.02 0.69 -0.90
C PHE A 428 22.82 1.20 -0.09
N LEU A 429 21.77 0.39 -0.08
CA LEU A 429 20.37 0.78 -0.18
C LEU A 429 19.53 -0.06 0.83
N PHE A 430 18.68 0.53 1.72
CA PHE A 430 17.99 -0.08 2.86
C PHE A 430 16.54 0.44 3.27
N LEU A 431 15.51 -0.44 3.36
CA LEU A 431 14.00 -0.27 3.37
C LEU A 431 13.26 -1.57 3.92
N ILE A 432 12.03 -1.63 4.47
CA ILE A 432 11.51 -2.79 5.29
C ILE A 432 9.95 -3.17 5.03
N ILE A 433 9.24 -4.21 5.62
CA ILE A 433 7.78 -4.66 5.37
C ILE A 433 6.88 -5.17 6.60
N LEU A 434 5.87 -4.41 7.11
CA LEU A 434 4.89 -4.56 8.23
C LEU A 434 3.62 -5.18 7.71
N ARG A 435 3.15 -6.20 8.41
CA ARG A 435 1.77 -6.67 8.31
C ARG A 435 1.00 -6.19 9.53
N ALA A 436 -0.12 -5.52 9.27
CA ALA A 436 -1.06 -5.03 10.26
C ALA A 436 -1.77 -6.18 10.98
N MET A 437 -1.14 -6.79 11.98
CA MET A 437 -1.73 -7.84 12.82
C MET A 437 -2.44 -7.26 14.05
N PHE A 438 -3.29 -6.27 13.78
CA PHE A 438 -4.38 -5.90 14.67
C PHE A 438 -5.54 -6.89 14.52
#